data_AF-D8G549-F1
#
_entry.id   AF-D8G549-F1
#
_cell.length_a   1.000
_cell.length_b   1.000
_cell.length_c   1.000
_cell.angle_alpha   90.00
_cell.angle_beta   90.00
_cell.angle_gamma   90.00
#
_symmetry.space_group_name_H-M   'P 1'
#
loop_
_entity.id
_entity.type
_entity.pdbx_description
1 polymer ?
#
loop_
_entity_poly.entity_id
_entity_poly.type
_entity_poly.pdbx_seq_one_letter_code
_entity_poly.pdbx_strand_id
1 'polypeptide(L)'
;MNATETATENTSSDVIKHPFLQELLRQIRAEDSYGFYRNWSDELILKPFVVTKQEKRKIPVDGDVEPNTKGRIQLFYRAIAARIEKESGLLSQIVIDLSHEGFGWALVFSGRLLLVARTLRDAQRFGFDSLEKLAEEGEKLTLSGIELGKSYPEVGKL
;
A
#
# COMPACT_ATOMS: atom_id res chain seq x y z
N MET A 1 -5.40 9.07 -42.31
CA MET A 1 -5.63 7.79 -41.61
C MET A 1 -4.75 7.83 -40.37
N ASN A 2 -5.31 8.26 -39.24
CA ASN A 2 -4.60 8.38 -37.97
C ASN A 2 -4.69 7.04 -37.23
N ALA A 3 -3.55 6.45 -36.92
CA ALA A 3 -3.45 5.25 -36.10
C ALA A 3 -2.28 5.43 -35.13
N THR A 4 -2.46 6.27 -34.10
CA THR A 4 -1.46 6.39 -33.02
C THR A 4 -2.03 6.91 -31.69
N GLU A 5 -3.27 6.57 -31.32
CA GLU A 5 -3.87 7.06 -30.06
C GLU A 5 -4.45 5.98 -29.12
N THR A 6 -4.23 4.68 -29.37
CA THR A 6 -4.91 3.60 -28.60
C THR A 6 -4.05 2.76 -27.66
N ALA A 7 -2.75 3.07 -27.47
CA ALA A 7 -1.86 2.19 -26.70
C ALA A 7 -1.73 2.55 -25.20
N THR A 8 -1.91 3.80 -24.80
CA THR A 8 -1.57 4.26 -23.44
C THR A 8 -2.73 4.17 -22.44
N GLU A 9 -3.98 4.30 -22.89
CA GLU A 9 -5.16 4.24 -22.01
C GLU A 9 -5.50 2.82 -21.54
N ASN A 10 -5.30 1.81 -22.39
CA ASN A 10 -5.63 0.43 -22.05
C ASN A 10 -4.75 -0.13 -20.92
N THR A 11 -3.45 0.17 -20.92
CA THR A 11 -2.50 -0.39 -19.94
C THR A 11 -2.78 0.09 -18.52
N SER A 12 -3.09 1.38 -18.33
CA SER A 12 -3.42 1.91 -17.00
C SER A 12 -4.70 1.29 -16.44
N SER A 13 -5.72 1.09 -17.29
CA SER A 13 -7.02 0.54 -16.88
C SER A 13 -6.92 -0.93 -16.42
N ASP A 14 -6.03 -1.71 -17.03
CA ASP A 14 -5.83 -3.11 -16.67
C ASP A 14 -4.99 -3.26 -15.40
N VAL A 15 -4.02 -2.38 -15.18
CA VAL A 15 -3.20 -2.38 -13.96
C VAL A 15 -4.06 -2.07 -12.73
N ILE A 16 -5.03 -1.16 -12.82
CA ILE A 16 -5.91 -0.80 -11.70
C ILE A 16 -6.77 -1.98 -11.23
N LYS A 17 -7.13 -2.90 -12.14
CA LYS A 17 -7.87 -4.13 -11.80
C LYS A 17 -7.01 -5.12 -11.00
N HIS A 18 -5.72 -4.87 -10.83
CA HIS A 18 -4.84 -5.72 -10.05
C HIS A 18 -5.39 -5.92 -8.62
N PRO A 19 -5.44 -7.16 -8.09
CA PRO A 19 -6.10 -7.44 -6.82
C PRO A 19 -5.61 -6.59 -5.65
N PHE A 20 -4.31 -6.27 -5.62
CA PHE A 20 -3.74 -5.39 -4.61
C PHE A 20 -4.29 -3.96 -4.69
N LEU A 21 -4.37 -3.38 -5.89
CA LEU A 21 -4.84 -2.01 -6.06
C LEU A 21 -6.33 -1.88 -5.76
N GLN A 22 -7.12 -2.89 -6.13
CA GLN A 22 -8.54 -2.97 -5.77
C GLN A 22 -8.75 -3.01 -4.26
N GLU A 23 -7.93 -3.78 -3.53
CA GLU A 23 -8.01 -3.77 -2.07
C GLU A 23 -7.54 -2.43 -1.48
N LEU A 24 -6.48 -1.82 -2.02
CA LEU A 24 -6.03 -0.49 -1.58
C LEU A 24 -7.12 0.57 -1.76
N LEU A 25 -7.80 0.58 -2.90
CA LEU A 25 -8.95 1.45 -3.15
C LEU A 25 -10.07 1.21 -2.14
N ARG A 26 -10.37 -0.06 -1.82
CA ARG A 26 -11.37 -0.42 -0.82
C ARG A 26 -11.01 0.15 0.56
N GLN A 27 -9.75 0.06 0.98
CA GLN A 27 -9.28 0.63 2.24
C GLN A 27 -9.39 2.16 2.25
N ILE A 28 -8.97 2.83 1.17
CA ILE A 28 -9.05 4.29 1.06
C ILE A 28 -10.51 4.76 1.17
N ARG A 29 -11.42 4.11 0.44
CA ARG A 29 -12.84 4.45 0.45
C ARG A 29 -13.50 4.11 1.80
N ALA A 30 -13.01 3.10 2.51
CA ALA A 30 -13.52 2.75 3.84
C ALA A 30 -13.12 3.76 4.93
N GLU A 31 -11.96 4.43 4.80
CA GLU A 31 -11.53 5.49 5.72
C GLU A 31 -12.20 6.84 5.43
N ASP A 32 -12.74 7.03 4.23
CA ASP A 32 -13.40 8.27 3.78
C ASP A 32 -14.83 8.42 4.34
N SER A 33 -14.90 8.67 5.65
CA SER A 33 -16.17 8.80 6.38
C SER A 33 -17.07 9.93 5.87
N TYR A 34 -16.48 10.98 5.28
CA TYR A 34 -17.20 12.14 4.75
C TYR A 34 -17.53 12.02 3.26
N GLY A 35 -17.07 10.96 2.58
CA GLY A 35 -17.35 10.71 1.17
C GLY A 35 -16.67 11.68 0.20
N PHE A 36 -15.51 12.24 0.58
CA PHE A 36 -14.72 13.15 -0.25
C PHE A 36 -14.35 12.53 -1.61
N TYR A 37 -14.05 11.23 -1.66
CA TYR A 37 -13.64 10.50 -2.85
C TYR A 37 -14.80 9.84 -3.61
N ARG A 38 -16.07 10.10 -3.24
CA ARG A 38 -17.23 9.41 -3.82
C ARG A 38 -17.32 9.53 -5.34
N ASN A 39 -16.98 10.71 -5.88
CA ASN A 39 -17.04 11.00 -7.31
C ASN A 39 -15.67 10.93 -8.00
N TRP A 40 -14.65 10.47 -7.29
CA TRP A 40 -13.28 10.41 -7.82
C TRP A 40 -13.08 9.06 -8.52
N SER A 41 -12.41 9.10 -9.68
CA SER A 41 -11.97 7.90 -10.37
C SER A 41 -10.90 7.17 -9.56
N ASP A 42 -10.75 5.87 -9.79
CA ASP A 42 -9.78 5.05 -9.08
C ASP A 42 -8.32 5.50 -9.37
N GLU A 43 -8.05 5.94 -10.61
CA GLU A 43 -6.77 6.54 -11.00
C GLU A 43 -6.45 7.76 -10.13
N LEU A 44 -7.44 8.64 -9.92
CA LEU A 44 -7.26 9.89 -9.20
C LEU A 44 -7.02 9.63 -7.71
N ILE A 45 -7.67 8.61 -7.14
CA ILE A 45 -7.49 8.20 -5.75
C ILE A 45 -6.10 7.58 -5.52
N LEU A 46 -5.60 6.80 -6.48
CA LEU A 46 -4.28 6.16 -6.38
C LEU A 46 -3.12 7.08 -6.74
N LYS A 47 -3.37 8.19 -7.45
CA LYS A 47 -2.35 9.15 -7.86
C LYS A 47 -1.36 9.57 -6.75
N PRO A 48 -1.77 9.83 -5.49
CA PRO A 48 -0.84 10.19 -4.42
C PRO A 48 0.19 9.11 -4.04
N PHE A 49 -0.01 7.86 -4.47
CA PHE A 49 0.96 6.78 -4.28
C PHE A 49 2.00 6.74 -5.40
N VAL A 50 1.77 7.40 -6.53
CA VAL A 50 2.70 7.45 -7.67
C VAL A 50 3.55 8.71 -7.55
N VAL A 51 4.81 8.53 -7.19
CA VAL A 51 5.80 9.60 -7.02
C VAL A 51 7.06 9.20 -7.77
N THR A 52 7.39 9.94 -8.83
CA THR A 52 8.56 9.65 -9.65
C THR A 52 9.85 9.75 -8.84
N LYS A 53 10.91 9.07 -9.29
CA LYS A 53 12.24 9.18 -8.68
C LYS A 53 12.73 10.64 -8.57
N GLN A 54 12.38 11.48 -9.54
CA GLN A 54 12.75 12.89 -9.54
C GLN A 54 11.98 13.68 -8.46
N GLU A 55 10.68 13.43 -8.30
CA GLU A 55 9.87 14.05 -7.26
C GLU A 55 10.31 13.61 -5.86
N LYS A 56 10.57 12.30 -5.65
CA LYS A 56 11.09 11.79 -4.37
C LYS A 56 12.35 12.50 -3.93
N ARG A 57 13.29 12.76 -4.86
CA ARG A 57 14.54 13.46 -4.55
C ARG A 57 14.35 14.92 -4.12
N LYS A 58 13.26 15.56 -4.57
CA LYS A 58 12.91 16.93 -4.19
C LYS A 58 12.26 17.03 -2.80
N ILE A 59 11.73 15.91 -2.29
CA ILE A 59 11.13 15.88 -0.96
C ILE A 59 12.27 15.89 0.09
N PRO A 60 12.32 16.91 0.98
CA PRO A 60 13.27 16.95 2.07
C PRO A 60 12.95 15.83 3.08
N VAL A 61 14.00 15.27 3.67
CA VAL A 61 13.89 14.25 4.74
C VAL A 61 14.19 14.84 6.11
N ASP A 62 14.58 16.12 6.14
CA ASP A 62 14.86 16.87 7.35
C ASP A 62 13.54 17.40 7.92
N GLY A 63 12.88 16.60 8.76
CA GLY A 63 11.66 16.98 9.46
C GLY A 63 10.59 15.89 9.49
N ASP A 64 9.49 16.19 10.18
CA ASP A 64 8.39 15.26 10.41
C ASP A 64 7.78 14.71 9.12
N VAL A 65 7.42 13.42 9.14
CA VAL A 65 6.60 12.83 8.08
C VAL A 65 5.20 13.43 8.13
N GLU A 66 4.78 14.06 7.04
CA GLU A 66 3.45 14.66 6.93
C GLU A 66 2.33 13.66 7.27
N PRO A 67 1.24 14.10 7.94
CA PRO A 67 0.12 13.22 8.29
C PRO A 67 -0.48 12.48 7.09
N ASN A 68 -0.59 13.15 5.94
CA ASN A 68 -1.09 12.52 4.70
C ASN A 68 -0.18 11.38 4.22
N THR A 69 1.13 11.54 4.36
CA THR A 69 2.12 10.51 3.99
C THR A 69 2.06 9.33 4.97
N LYS A 70 1.94 9.59 6.28
CA LYS A 70 1.68 8.54 7.28
C LYS A 70 0.39 7.77 6.97
N GLY A 71 -0.68 8.48 6.59
CA GLY A 71 -1.94 7.89 6.16
C GLY A 71 -1.79 6.97 4.93
N ARG A 72 -1.05 7.40 3.90
CA ARG A 72 -0.76 6.55 2.73
C ARG A 72 0.00 5.29 3.10
N ILE A 73 1.02 5.41 3.96
CA ILE A 73 1.76 4.24 4.48
C ILE A 73 0.80 3.29 5.20
N GLN A 74 -0.03 3.83 6.09
CA GLN A 74 -1.01 3.05 6.85
C GLN A 74 -1.99 2.30 5.93
N LEU A 75 -2.58 2.99 4.95
CA LEU A 75 -3.48 2.42 3.96
C LEU A 75 -2.82 1.33 3.11
N PHE A 76 -1.57 1.53 2.69
CA PHE A 76 -0.80 0.53 1.94
C PHE A 76 -0.65 -0.77 2.74
N TYR A 77 -0.24 -0.68 4.01
CA TYR A 77 -0.09 -1.87 4.85
C TYR A 77 -1.42 -2.46 5.31
N ARG A 78 -2.50 -1.65 5.46
CA ARG A 78 -3.87 -2.16 5.69
C ARG A 78 -4.35 -3.01 4.53
N ALA A 79 -4.09 -2.58 3.29
CA ALA A 79 -4.43 -3.35 2.10
C ALA A 79 -3.71 -4.71 2.08
N ILE A 80 -2.41 -4.73 2.45
CA ILE A 80 -1.64 -5.96 2.59
C ILE A 80 -2.27 -6.88 3.65
N ALA A 81 -2.55 -6.36 4.85
CA ALA A 81 -3.13 -7.11 5.95
C ALA A 81 -4.49 -7.71 5.59
N ALA A 82 -5.37 -6.93 4.97
CA ALA A 82 -6.70 -7.39 4.57
C ALA A 82 -6.64 -8.52 3.53
N ARG A 83 -5.68 -8.48 2.60
CA ARG A 83 -5.48 -9.58 1.65
C ARG A 83 -4.90 -10.83 2.30
N ILE A 84 -3.94 -10.68 3.22
CA ILE A 84 -3.40 -11.83 3.95
C ILE A 84 -4.53 -12.48 4.76
N GLU A 85 -5.34 -11.70 5.46
CA GLU A 85 -6.50 -12.18 6.21
C GLU A 85 -7.48 -12.95 5.33
N LYS A 86 -7.83 -12.41 4.16
CA LYS A 86 -8.73 -13.06 3.20
C LYS A 86 -8.23 -14.44 2.74
N GLU A 87 -6.92 -14.59 2.51
CA GLU A 87 -6.33 -15.81 1.93
C GLU A 87 -5.82 -16.82 2.98
N SER A 88 -5.55 -16.38 4.21
CA SER A 88 -5.06 -17.22 5.31
C SER A 88 -6.12 -17.53 6.36
N GLY A 89 -7.20 -16.72 6.44
CA GLY A 89 -8.19 -16.79 7.52
C GLY A 89 -7.68 -16.27 8.87
N LEU A 90 -6.49 -15.68 8.91
CA LEU A 90 -5.89 -15.12 10.12
C LEU A 90 -6.19 -13.62 10.24
N LEU A 91 -6.92 -13.24 11.28
CA LEU A 91 -7.26 -11.83 11.55
C LEU A 91 -5.98 -11.00 11.67
N SER A 92 -5.78 -10.06 10.76
CA SER A 92 -4.50 -9.36 10.60
C SER A 92 -4.62 -7.89 10.98
N GLN A 93 -3.71 -7.42 11.83
CA GLN A 93 -3.61 -6.03 12.26
C GLN A 93 -2.28 -5.41 11.79
N ILE A 94 -2.22 -4.09 11.85
CA ILE A 94 -1.02 -3.33 11.48
C ILE A 94 -0.57 -2.40 12.59
N VAL A 95 0.74 -2.19 12.67
CA VAL A 95 1.37 -1.11 13.45
C VAL A 95 2.36 -0.41 12.55
N ILE A 96 2.19 0.91 12.42
CA ILE A 96 3.16 1.80 11.78
C ILE A 96 3.73 2.67 12.88
N ASP A 97 5.01 2.47 13.17
CA ASP A 97 5.76 3.30 14.11
C ASP A 97 6.83 4.06 13.33
N LEU A 98 6.83 5.38 13.45
CA LEU A 98 7.72 6.28 12.71
C LEU A 98 8.22 7.39 13.61
N SER A 99 9.53 7.56 13.67
CA SER A 99 10.19 8.70 14.29
C SER A 99 9.91 10.00 13.50
N HIS A 100 10.26 11.13 14.11
CA HIS A 100 10.21 12.44 13.46
C HIS A 100 11.07 12.48 12.18
N GLU A 101 12.21 11.80 12.18
CA GLU A 101 13.10 11.70 11.01
C GLU A 101 12.60 10.72 9.92
N GLY A 102 11.43 10.09 10.11
CA GLY A 102 10.87 9.16 9.12
C GLY A 102 11.52 7.78 9.11
N PHE A 103 12.14 7.39 10.22
CA PHE A 103 12.66 6.03 10.46
C PHE A 103 11.71 5.24 11.35
N GLY A 104 11.54 3.95 11.07
CA GLY A 104 10.78 3.10 11.97
C GLY A 104 10.37 1.79 11.33
N TRP A 105 9.18 1.31 11.67
CA TRP A 105 8.70 -0.01 11.29
C TRP A 105 7.26 0.03 10.78
N ALA A 106 7.01 -0.77 9.74
CA ALA A 106 5.69 -1.24 9.37
C ALA A 106 5.60 -2.74 9.68
N LEU A 107 4.69 -3.06 10.60
CA LEU A 107 4.42 -4.41 11.05
C LEU A 107 3.01 -4.81 10.64
N VAL A 108 2.87 -5.99 10.05
CA VAL A 108 1.58 -6.67 9.86
C VAL A 108 1.66 -7.98 10.64
N PHE A 109 0.68 -8.25 11.49
CA PHE A 109 0.71 -9.40 12.37
C PHE A 109 -0.68 -9.99 12.60
N SER A 110 -0.70 -11.27 12.98
CA SER A 110 -1.88 -11.97 13.45
C SER A 110 -1.50 -12.81 14.65
N GLY A 111 -2.27 -12.73 15.74
CA GLY A 111 -1.88 -13.31 17.03
C GLY A 111 -0.48 -12.86 17.44
N ARG A 112 0.48 -13.80 17.47
CA ARG A 112 1.90 -13.52 17.74
C ARG A 112 2.83 -13.67 16.52
N LEU A 113 2.26 -13.90 15.34
CA LEU A 113 3.01 -14.08 14.10
C LEU A 113 3.18 -12.75 13.37
N LEU A 114 4.43 -12.31 13.17
CA LEU A 114 4.75 -11.21 12.26
C LEU A 114 4.69 -11.72 10.82
N LEU A 115 3.65 -11.31 10.09
CA LEU A 115 3.42 -11.65 8.69
C LEU A 115 4.22 -10.74 7.75
N VAL A 116 4.40 -9.48 8.14
CA VAL A 116 5.28 -8.53 7.46
C VAL A 116 6.02 -7.74 8.52
N ALA A 117 7.35 -7.65 8.38
CA ALA A 117 8.19 -6.77 9.18
C ALA A 117 9.11 -5.97 8.26
N ARG A 118 8.81 -4.69 8.07
CA ARG A 118 9.56 -3.81 7.18
C ARG A 118 10.09 -2.60 7.93
N THR A 119 11.40 -2.38 7.85
CA THR A 119 12.00 -1.10 8.25
C THR A 119 11.62 -0.02 7.24
N LEU A 120 11.17 1.12 7.73
CA LEU A 120 10.94 2.32 6.95
C LEU A 120 12.09 3.30 7.17
N ARG A 121 12.56 3.91 6.07
CA ARG A 121 13.56 4.98 6.04
C ARG A 121 13.12 6.00 5.02
N ASP A 122 13.45 7.27 5.25
CA ASP A 122 12.99 8.39 4.41
C ASP A 122 11.48 8.31 4.15
N ALA A 123 10.67 8.01 5.17
CA ALA A 123 9.23 7.80 5.02
C ALA A 123 8.49 9.02 4.40
N GLN A 124 9.07 10.22 4.50
CA GLN A 124 8.64 11.44 3.80
C GLN A 124 8.54 11.21 2.28
N ARG A 125 9.41 10.36 1.72
CA ARG A 125 9.50 10.02 0.29
C ARG A 125 8.65 8.82 -0.11
N PHE A 126 7.74 8.35 0.75
CA PHE A 126 6.90 7.20 0.45
C PHE A 126 6.07 7.40 -0.82
N GLY A 127 6.25 6.50 -1.77
CA GLY A 127 5.59 6.46 -3.07
C GLY A 127 6.27 5.48 -4.01
N PHE A 128 5.68 5.25 -5.18
CA PHE A 128 6.12 4.27 -6.17
C PHE A 128 6.28 4.94 -7.52
N ASP A 129 7.17 4.44 -8.37
CA ASP A 129 7.48 5.12 -9.63
C ASP A 129 6.31 5.05 -10.64
N SER A 130 5.41 4.06 -10.47
CA SER A 130 4.22 3.85 -11.29
C SER A 130 3.18 2.99 -10.54
N LEU A 131 1.98 2.84 -11.09
CA LEU A 131 0.93 1.96 -10.53
C LEU A 131 1.34 0.49 -10.58
N GLU A 132 2.07 0.07 -11.61
CA GLU A 132 2.61 -1.28 -11.74
C GLU A 132 3.58 -1.58 -10.60
N LYS A 133 4.48 -0.64 -10.28
CA LYS A 133 5.43 -0.80 -9.18
C LYS A 133 4.74 -0.82 -7.81
N LEU A 134 3.68 -0.02 -7.64
CA LEU A 134 2.84 -0.08 -6.44
C LEU A 134 2.16 -1.45 -6.31
N ALA A 135 1.59 -1.97 -7.40
CA ALA A 135 0.94 -3.27 -7.44
C ALA A 135 1.92 -4.41 -7.16
N GLU A 136 3.08 -4.42 -7.81
CA GLU A 136 4.13 -5.43 -7.65
C GLU A 136 4.65 -5.51 -6.21
N GLU A 137 5.00 -4.38 -5.60
CA GLU A 137 5.53 -4.37 -4.23
C GLU A 137 4.46 -4.73 -3.20
N GLY A 138 3.21 -4.28 -3.39
CA GLY A 138 2.08 -4.69 -2.57
C GLY A 138 1.83 -6.20 -2.64
N GLU A 139 1.75 -6.75 -3.86
CA GLU A 139 1.54 -8.19 -4.09
C GLU A 139 2.65 -9.03 -3.45
N LYS A 140 3.91 -8.62 -3.64
CA LYS A 140 5.06 -9.33 -3.11
C LYS A 140 4.99 -9.47 -1.58
N LEU A 141 4.63 -8.40 -0.88
CA LEU A 141 4.49 -8.43 0.58
C LEU A 141 3.27 -9.24 1.00
N THR A 142 2.15 -9.13 0.27
CA THR A 142 0.95 -9.94 0.50
C THR A 142 1.23 -11.43 0.35
N LEU A 143 1.85 -11.87 -0.75
CA LEU A 143 2.14 -13.28 -1.00
C LEU A 143 3.10 -13.86 0.04
N SER A 144 4.16 -13.12 0.39
CA SER A 144 5.08 -13.52 1.45
C SER A 144 4.37 -13.65 2.81
N GLY A 145 3.47 -12.72 3.15
CA GLY A 145 2.67 -12.79 4.37
C GLY A 145 1.69 -13.96 4.38
N ILE A 146 1.05 -14.27 3.24
CA ILE A 146 0.16 -15.43 3.08
C ILE A 146 0.94 -16.73 3.29
N GLU A 147 2.13 -16.83 2.70
CA GLU A 147 3.01 -18.00 2.85
C GLU A 147 3.36 -18.23 4.33
N LEU A 148 3.76 -17.18 5.05
CA LEU A 148 4.03 -17.25 6.49
C LEU A 148 2.79 -17.64 7.29
N GLY A 149 1.64 -17.03 7.01
CA GLY A 149 0.39 -17.33 7.70
C GLY A 149 -0.08 -18.77 7.50
N LYS A 150 0.13 -19.34 6.30
CA LYS A 150 -0.17 -20.74 5.99
C LYS A 150 0.85 -21.72 6.57
N SER A 151 2.10 -21.29 6.73
CA SER A 151 3.18 -22.13 7.27
C SER A 151 3.14 -22.24 8.79
N TYR A 152 2.70 -21.20 9.49
CA TYR A 152 2.67 -21.13 10.96
C TYR A 152 1.28 -20.74 11.52
N PRO A 153 0.20 -21.44 11.12
CA PRO A 153 -1.16 -21.10 11.55
C PRO A 153 -1.35 -21.21 13.07
N GLU A 154 -0.57 -22.05 13.74
CA GLU A 154 -0.59 -22.22 15.20
C GLU A 154 -0.13 -20.96 15.93
N VAL A 155 0.83 -20.20 15.37
CA VAL A 155 1.32 -18.95 15.97
C VAL A 155 0.36 -17.79 15.67
N GLY A 156 -0.24 -17.80 14.49
CA GLY A 156 -1.23 -16.80 14.07
C GLY A 156 -2.55 -16.85 14.85
N LYS A 157 -2.89 -17.99 15.45
CA LYS A 157 -4.13 -18.21 16.22
C LYS A 157 -3.98 -17.97 17.74
N LEU A 158 -2.78 -17.59 18.21
CA LEU A 158 -2.51 -17.31 19.62
C LEU A 158 -3.06 -15.96 20.09
#